data_AF-A0A380JCP6-F1
#
_entry.id   AF-A0A380JCP6-F1
#
_cell.length_a   1.000
_cell.length_b   1.000
_cell.length_c   1.000
_cell.angle_alpha   90.00
_cell.angle_beta   90.00
_cell.angle_gamma   90.00
#
_symmetry.space_group_name_H-M   'P 1'
#
loop_
_entity.id
_entity.type
_entity.pdbx_description
1 polymer ?
#
loop_
_entity_poly.entity_id
_entity_poly.type
_entity_poly.pdbx_seq_one_letter_code
_entity_poly.pdbx_strand_id
1 'polypeptide(L)'
;METISFDEFKDDIEAYMKQVNRTVQPIVVTSEDEMQDVVILLKKEWDGYQSTWEISQNKYLSDKIIAGLAEARSGKAKERL
;
A
#
# COMPACT_ATOMS: atom_id res chain seq x y z
N MET A 1 -3.93 -10.55 -5.24
CA MET A 1 -3.23 -9.62 -6.14
C MET A 1 -3.35 -10.21 -7.52
N GLU A 2 -3.94 -9.47 -8.45
CA GLU A 2 -4.10 -9.93 -9.84
C GLU A 2 -2.74 -9.90 -10.54
N THR A 3 -2.52 -10.85 -11.46
CA THR A 3 -1.27 -11.00 -12.19
C THR A 3 -1.61 -11.05 -13.68
N ILE A 4 -0.98 -10.18 -14.46
CA ILE A 4 -1.16 -10.06 -15.92
C ILE A 4 0.18 -10.08 -16.61
N SER A 5 0.22 -10.43 -17.90
CA SER A 5 1.46 -10.38 -18.67
C SER A 5 1.81 -8.94 -19.06
N PHE A 6 3.08 -8.70 -19.39
CA PHE A 6 3.53 -7.41 -19.93
C PHE A 6 2.79 -7.04 -21.23
N ASP A 7 2.56 -8.02 -22.11
CA ASP A 7 1.83 -7.79 -23.36
C ASP A 7 0.37 -7.37 -23.10
N GLU A 8 -0.31 -8.06 -22.17
CA GLU A 8 -1.67 -7.71 -21.75
C GLU A 8 -1.72 -6.30 -21.14
N PHE A 9 -0.77 -5.98 -20.25
CA PHE A 9 -0.68 -4.64 -19.65
C PHE A 9 -0.43 -3.55 -20.70
N LYS A 10 0.45 -3.81 -21.67
CA LYS A 10 0.82 -2.88 -22.73
C LYS A 10 -0.35 -2.59 -23.68
N ASP A 11 -1.17 -3.59 -23.95
CA ASP A 11 -2.31 -3.44 -24.86
C ASP A 11 -3.37 -2.46 -24.33
N ASP A 12 -3.53 -2.33 -23.01
CA ASP A 12 -4.47 -1.37 -22.40
C ASP A 12 -4.00 -0.77 -21.07
N ILE A 13 -2.89 -0.03 -21.11
CA ILE A 13 -2.29 0.63 -19.93
C ILE A 13 -3.31 1.52 -19.19
N GLU A 14 -4.18 2.23 -19.92
CA GLU A 14 -5.14 3.16 -19.32
C GLU A 14 -6.21 2.43 -18.50
N ALA A 15 -6.73 1.30 -18.99
CA ALA A 15 -7.71 0.50 -18.25
C ALA A 15 -7.13 -0.02 -16.92
N TYR A 16 -5.92 -0.59 -16.94
CA TYR A 16 -5.29 -1.10 -15.73
C TYR A 16 -4.96 0.02 -14.74
N MET A 17 -4.49 1.18 -15.20
CA MET A 17 -4.27 2.33 -14.32
C MET A 17 -5.58 2.81 -13.67
N LYS A 18 -6.69 2.86 -14.41
CA LYS A 18 -8.02 3.17 -13.88
C LYS A 18 -8.51 2.11 -12.90
N GLN A 19 -8.26 0.83 -13.17
CA GLN A 19 -8.62 -0.28 -12.31
C GLN A 19 -7.90 -0.19 -10.96
N VAL A 20 -6.57 -0.02 -10.96
CA VAL A 20 -5.77 0.15 -9.74
C VAL A 20 -6.26 1.36 -8.94
N ASN A 21 -6.57 2.47 -9.62
CA ASN A 21 -7.12 3.66 -8.97
C ASN A 21 -8.51 3.42 -8.34
N ARG A 22 -9.40 2.68 -9.01
CA ARG A 22 -10.78 2.41 -8.54
C ARG A 22 -10.84 1.38 -7.43
N THR A 23 -10.02 0.33 -7.52
CA THR A 23 -10.08 -0.82 -6.61
C THR A 23 -9.17 -0.66 -5.41
N VAL A 24 -8.15 0.20 -5.52
CA VAL A 24 -7.08 0.32 -4.52
C VAL A 24 -6.36 -1.02 -4.30
N GLN A 25 -6.40 -1.90 -5.30
CA GLN A 25 -5.69 -3.17 -5.30
C GLN A 25 -4.48 -3.08 -6.23
N PRO A 26 -3.29 -3.54 -5.79
CA PRO A 26 -2.14 -3.66 -6.68
C PRO A 26 -2.34 -4.77 -7.70
N ILE A 27 -1.66 -4.64 -8.84
CA ILE A 27 -1.53 -5.67 -9.87
C ILE A 27 -0.05 -6.01 -10.07
N VAL A 28 0.25 -7.27 -10.38
CA VAL A 28 1.58 -7.71 -10.81
C VAL A 28 1.58 -7.79 -12.33
N VAL A 29 2.59 -7.21 -12.96
CA VAL A 29 2.84 -7.34 -14.38
C VAL A 29 4.07 -8.21 -14.55
N THR A 30 3.92 -9.37 -15.17
CA THR A 30 4.99 -10.35 -15.35
C THR A 30 5.59 -10.30 -16.75
N SER A 31 6.91 -10.44 -16.85
CA SER A 31 7.64 -10.54 -18.11
C SER A 31 8.08 -11.98 -18.40
N GLU A 32 8.72 -12.23 -19.53
CA GLU A 32 9.41 -13.50 -19.79
C GLU A 32 10.62 -13.70 -18.86
N ASP A 33 11.20 -12.59 -18.38
CA ASP A 33 12.27 -12.54 -17.38
C ASP A 33 11.68 -12.10 -16.03
N GLU A 34 11.59 -13.01 -15.06
CA GLU A 34 11.03 -12.76 -13.72
C GLU A 34 11.74 -11.59 -13.00
N MET A 35 12.98 -11.26 -13.37
CA MET A 35 13.70 -10.10 -12.82
C MET A 35 13.12 -8.75 -13.28
N GLN A 36 12.24 -8.77 -14.28
CA GLN A 36 11.56 -7.60 -14.84
C GLN A 36 10.11 -7.49 -14.37
N ASP A 37 9.65 -8.39 -13.51
CA ASP A 37 8.32 -8.31 -12.94
C ASP A 37 8.17 -7.03 -12.12
N VAL A 38 7.05 -6.34 -12.31
CA VAL A 38 6.76 -5.11 -11.58
C VAL A 38 5.41 -5.18 -10.89
N VAL A 39 5.28 -4.47 -9.78
CA VAL A 39 3.99 -4.26 -9.11
C VAL A 39 3.52 -2.84 -9.39
N ILE A 40 2.32 -2.72 -9.93
CA ILE A 40 1.67 -1.42 -10.15
C ILE A 40 0.66 -1.22 -9.03
N LEU A 41 0.79 -0.09 -8.34
CA LEU A 41 -0.10 0.32 -7.27
C LEU A 41 -0.33 1.83 -7.30
N LEU A 42 -1.38 2.26 -6.62
CA LEU A 42 -1.63 3.68 -6.40
C LEU A 42 -0.45 4.34 -5.69
N LYS A 43 -0.03 5.50 -6.20
CA LYS A 43 1.04 6.31 -5.59
C LYS A 43 0.76 6.61 -4.11
N LYS A 44 -0.50 6.89 -3.75
CA LYS A 44 -0.91 7.16 -2.37
C LYS A 44 -0.71 5.94 -1.46
N GLU A 45 -0.98 4.73 -1.95
CA GLU A 45 -0.75 3.50 -1.20
C GLU A 45 0.75 3.24 -1.02
N TRP A 46 1.54 3.46 -2.07
CA TRP A 46 3.00 3.40 -1.97
C TRP A 46 3.55 4.33 -0.88
N ASP A 47 3.15 5.61 -0.88
CA ASP A 47 3.55 6.56 0.16
C ASP A 47 3.12 6.10 1.57
N GLY A 48 1.92 5.54 1.67
CA GLY A 48 1.38 4.99 2.92
C GLY A 48 2.18 3.80 3.45
N TYR A 49 2.60 2.90 2.57
CA TYR A 49 3.47 1.78 2.91
C TYR A 49 4.85 2.24 3.32
N GLN A 50 5.46 3.18 2.58
CA GLN A 50 6.76 3.76 2.94
C GLN A 50 6.71 4.45 4.31
N SER A 51 5.66 5.24 4.56
CA SER A 51 5.47 5.93 5.85
C SER A 51 5.28 4.93 6.99
N THR A 52 4.48 3.88 6.77
CA THR A 52 4.25 2.82 7.76
C THR A 52 5.54 2.07 8.06
N TRP A 53 6.30 1.73 7.03
CA TRP A 53 7.59 1.06 7.16
C TRP A 53 8.56 1.92 7.98
N GLU A 54 8.73 3.20 7.62
CA GLU A 54 9.62 4.12 8.33
C GLU A 54 9.25 4.25 9.83
N ILE A 55 7.96 4.45 10.13
CA ILE A 55 7.48 4.53 11.51
C ILE A 55 7.71 3.20 12.26
N SER A 56 7.48 2.07 11.61
CA SER A 56 7.62 0.74 12.22
C SER A 56 9.07 0.43 12.63
N GLN A 57 10.06 0.97 11.90
CA GLN A 57 11.48 0.84 12.23
C GLN A 57 11.88 1.69 13.44
N ASN A 58 11.06 2.68 13.83
CA ASN A 58 11.28 3.47 15.04
C ASN A 58 10.50 2.88 16.21
N LYS A 59 11.19 2.11 17.07
CA LYS A 59 10.57 1.44 18.22
C LYS A 59 9.76 2.39 19.11
N TYR A 60 10.28 3.58 19.42
CA TYR A 60 9.58 4.54 20.27
C TYR A 60 8.25 4.99 19.66
N LEU A 61 8.26 5.36 18.37
CA LEU A 61 7.05 5.80 17.68
C LEU A 61 6.05 4.64 17.50
N SER A 62 6.53 3.47 17.13
CA SER A 62 5.72 2.26 16.98
C SER A 62 5.02 1.88 18.29
N ASP A 63 5.76 1.80 19.41
CA ASP A 63 5.21 1.51 20.74
C ASP A 63 4.16 2.56 21.14
N LYS A 64 4.44 3.84 20.87
CA LYS A 64 3.50 4.95 21.16
C LYS A 64 2.21 4.84 20.36
N ILE A 65 2.27 4.47 19.08
CA ILE A 65 1.09 4.27 18.23
C ILE A 65 0.28 3.07 18.73
N ILE A 66 0.92 1.94 19.05
CA ILE A 66 0.25 0.74 19.57
C ILE A 66 -0.47 1.06 20.89
N ALA A 67 0.21 1.74 21.82
CA ALA A 67 -0.38 2.16 23.09
C ALA A 67 -1.57 3.11 22.87
N GLY A 68 -1.41 4.12 22.01
CA GLY A 68 -2.49 5.06 21.68
C GLY A 68 -3.70 4.39 21.04
N LEU A 69 -3.50 3.42 20.15
CA LEU A 69 -4.58 2.62 19.56
C LEU A 69 -5.30 1.78 20.62
N ALA A 70 -4.59 1.21 21.58
CA ALA A 70 -5.20 0.48 22.70
C ALA A 70 -6.02 1.41 23.61
N GLU A 71 -5.51 2.60 23.92
CA GLU A 71 -6.24 3.63 24.68
C GLU A 71 -7.52 4.06 23.95
N ALA A 72 -7.45 4.35 22.64
CA ALA A 72 -8.60 4.72 21.83
C ALA A 72 -9.67 3.63 21.78
N ARG A 73 -9.26 2.37 21.54
CA ARG A 73 -10.18 1.21 21.51
C ARG A 73 -10.83 0.93 22.86
N SER A 74 -10.15 1.25 23.96
CA SER A 74 -10.70 1.10 25.32
C SER A 74 -11.56 2.30 25.76
N GLY A 75 -11.78 3.30 24.90
CA GLY A 75 -12.57 4.49 25.22
C GLY A 75 -11.88 5.46 26.19
N LYS A 76 -10.56 5.32 26.40
CA LYS A 76 -9.77 6.15 27.33
C LYS A 76 -9.07 7.32 26.65
N ALA A 77 -9.24 7.49 25.34
CA ALA A 77 -8.67 8.61 24.61
C ALA A 77 -9.20 9.93 25.18
N LYS A 78 -8.27 10.82 25.56
CA LYS A 78 -8.62 12.17 26.01
C LYS A 78 -8.89 13.04 24.79
N GLU A 79 -10.08 13.64 24.74
CA GLU A 79 -10.34 14.76 23.84
C GLU A 79 -9.47 15.94 24.25
N ARG A 80 -8.79 16.53 23.27
CA ARG A 80 -8.01 17.73 23.49
C ARG A 80 -8.96 18.92 23.28
N LEU A 81 -9.45 19.48 24.40
CA LEU A 81 -10.21 20.73 24.45
C LEU A 81 -9.37 21.93 23.99
#